data_AF-A0A3B0QZU9-F1
#
_entry.id   AF-A0A3B0QZU9-F1
#
_cell.length_a   1.000
_cell.length_b   1.000
_cell.length_c   1.000
_cell.angle_alpha   90.00
_cell.angle_beta   90.00
_cell.angle_gamma   90.00
#
_symmetry.space_group_name_H-M   'P 1'
#
loop_
_entity.id
_entity.type
_entity.pdbx_description
1 polymer ?
#
loop_
_entity_poly.entity_id
_entity_poly.type
_entity_poly.pdbx_seq_one_letter_code
_entity_poly.pdbx_strand_id
1 'polypeptide(L)'
;MDSKEILERLLKLSRLQTGFFEHRRYPELLKAQAERVELFKELDKIKDGEVGKERLIELRDKVLESDKELAIRFSSEMDSLRCKLKKVAKGSTALKAYSGRINK
;
A
#
# COMPACT_ATOMS: atom_id res chain seq x y z
N MET A 1 5.26 23.38 5.07
CA MET A 1 4.83 22.94 3.73
C MET A 1 3.44 23.48 3.51
N ASP A 2 3.19 24.05 2.33
CA ASP A 2 1.83 24.44 1.94
C ASP A 2 1.04 23.23 1.42
N SER A 3 -0.27 23.41 1.21
CA SER A 3 -1.15 22.34 0.73
C SER A 3 -0.69 21.74 -0.61
N LYS A 4 -0.07 22.56 -1.45
CA LYS A 4 0.39 22.18 -2.78
C LYS A 4 1.60 21.26 -2.70
N GLU A 5 2.60 21.62 -1.90
CA GLU A 5 3.80 20.83 -1.69
C GLU A 5 3.46 19.45 -1.10
N ILE A 6 2.50 19.39 -0.17
CA ILE A 6 2.02 18.12 0.40
C ILE A 6 1.41 17.23 -0.69
N LEU A 7 0.50 17.77 -1.50
CA LEU A 7 -0.18 17.00 -2.54
C LEU A 7 0.79 16.55 -3.65
N GLU A 8 1.73 17.40 -4.06
CA GLU A 8 2.78 17.02 -5.01
C GLU A 8 3.68 15.91 -4.46
N ARG A 9 4.02 15.97 -3.17
CA ARG A 9 4.81 14.93 -2.50
C ARG A 9 4.04 13.63 -2.37
N LEU A 10 2.76 13.69 -1.99
CA LEU A 10 1.87 12.53 -1.93
C LEU A 10 1.78 11.85 -3.30
N LEU A 11 1.56 12.61 -4.38
CA LEU A 11 1.49 12.05 -5.73
C LEU A 11 2.80 11.37 -6.15
N LYS A 12 3.95 11.96 -5.80
CA LYS A 12 5.26 11.34 -6.04
C LYS A 12 5.41 10.03 -5.26
N LEU A 13 4.99 10.00 -4.00
CA LEU A 13 5.03 8.80 -3.18
C LEU A 13 4.09 7.73 -3.71
N SER A 14 2.88 8.06 -4.17
CA SER A 14 1.97 7.08 -4.78
C SER A 14 2.62 6.38 -5.97
N ARG A 15 3.29 7.14 -6.86
CA ARG A 15 4.04 6.57 -8.00
C ARG A 15 5.19 5.68 -7.56
N LEU A 16 5.96 6.10 -6.54
CA LEU A 16 7.05 5.30 -5.99
C LEU A 16 6.56 4.00 -5.36
N GLN A 17 5.44 4.05 -4.63
CA GLN A 17 4.84 2.87 -4.02
C GLN A 17 4.39 1.85 -5.06
N THR A 18 3.82 2.29 -6.19
CA THR A 18 3.51 1.39 -7.31
C THR A 18 4.76 0.68 -7.81
N GLY A 19 5.85 1.42 -8.05
CA GLY A 19 7.12 0.82 -8.48
C GLY A 19 7.73 -0.13 -7.44
N PHE A 20 7.72 0.25 -6.16
CA PHE A 20 8.19 -0.63 -5.09
C PHE A 20 7.36 -1.92 -4.99
N PHE A 21 6.05 -1.81 -5.17
CA PHE A 21 5.15 -2.95 -5.18
C PHE A 21 5.42 -3.90 -6.36
N GLU A 22 5.52 -3.37 -7.57
CA GLU A 22 5.82 -4.15 -8.78
C GLU A 22 7.15 -4.90 -8.68
N HIS A 23 8.15 -4.27 -8.07
CA HIS A 23 9.47 -4.86 -7.85
C HIS A 23 9.64 -5.60 -6.51
N ARG A 24 8.55 -5.80 -5.74
CA ARG A 24 8.55 -6.50 -4.44
C ARG A 24 9.53 -5.91 -3.42
N ARG A 25 9.81 -4.61 -3.52
CA ARG A 25 10.65 -3.84 -2.59
C ARG A 25 9.85 -3.42 -1.37
N TYR A 26 9.40 -4.40 -0.60
CA TYR A 26 8.49 -4.21 0.54
C TYR A 26 9.06 -3.30 1.64
N PRO A 27 10.36 -3.35 2.01
CA PRO A 27 10.91 -2.43 3.00
C PRO A 27 10.79 -0.96 2.58
N GLU A 28 11.07 -0.63 1.32
CA GLU A 28 10.97 0.72 0.77
C GLU A 28 9.51 1.15 0.63
N LEU A 29 8.64 0.22 0.26
CA LEU A 29 7.20 0.43 0.23
C LEU A 29 6.65 0.85 1.61
N LEU A 30 7.08 0.16 2.68
CA LEU A 30 6.68 0.48 4.05
C LEU A 30 7.22 1.85 4.50
N LYS A 31 8.46 2.19 4.14
CA LYS A 31 9.02 3.52 4.42
C LYS A 31 8.23 4.63 3.70
N ALA A 32 7.92 4.43 2.43
CA ALA A 32 7.11 5.36 1.65
C ALA A 32 5.69 5.50 2.26
N GLN A 33 5.11 4.40 2.75
CA GLN A 33 3.81 4.46 3.42
C GLN A 33 3.86 5.25 4.74
N ALA A 34 4.91 5.08 5.54
CA ALA A 34 5.08 5.85 6.76
C ALA A 34 5.17 7.36 6.46
N GLU A 35 5.94 7.74 5.43
CA GLU A 35 6.03 9.14 4.98
C GLU A 35 4.67 9.68 4.53
N ARG A 36 3.88 8.90 3.79
CA ARG A 36 2.53 9.30 3.37
C ARG A 36 1.59 9.53 4.54
N VAL A 37 1.65 8.69 5.58
CA VAL A 37 0.82 8.85 6.78
C VAL A 37 1.13 10.17 7.48
N GLU A 38 2.40 10.55 7.58
CA GLU A 38 2.78 11.85 8.15
C GLU A 38 2.31 13.02 7.29
N LEU A 39 2.42 12.93 5.96
CA LEU A 39 1.93 13.96 5.04
C LEU A 39 0.41 14.16 5.12
N PHE A 40 -0.38 13.09 5.29
CA PHE A 40 -1.82 13.23 5.51
C PHE A 40 -2.13 13.92 6.84
N LYS A 41 -1.40 13.60 7.92
CA LYS A 41 -1.54 14.32 9.20
C LYS A 41 -1.16 15.79 9.09
N GLU A 42 -0.20 16.14 8.22
CA GLU A 42 0.13 17.53 7.93
C GLU A 42 -0.98 18.22 7.15
N LEU A 43 -1.57 17.54 6.16
CA LEU A 43 -2.68 18.06 5.37
C LEU A 43 -3.91 18.37 6.25
N ASP A 44 -4.24 17.48 7.20
CA ASP A 44 -5.35 17.66 8.15
C ASP A 44 -5.18 18.90 9.06
N LYS A 45 -3.94 19.38 9.25
CA LYS A 45 -3.65 20.57 10.05
C LYS A 45 -3.80 21.86 9.26
N ILE A 46 -3.84 21.80 7.93
CA ILE A 46 -4.01 22.99 7.09
C ILE A 46 -5.50 23.32 7.02
N LYS A 47 -5.88 24.50 7.53
CA LYS A 47 -7.27 24.99 7.44
C LYS A 47 -7.65 25.22 5.97
N ASP A 48 -8.89 24.84 5.63
CA ASP A 48 -9.52 24.77 4.29
C ASP A 48 -9.37 26.00 3.36
N GLY A 49 -8.84 27.12 3.84
CA GLY A 49 -8.72 28.37 3.08
C GLY A 49 -7.83 28.32 1.84
N GLU A 50 -6.94 27.32 1.73
CA GLU A 50 -6.09 27.13 0.53
C GLU A 50 -6.61 26.09 -0.47
N VAL A 51 -7.48 25.17 -0.04
CA VAL A 51 -7.86 23.95 -0.80
C VAL A 51 -8.80 24.26 -1.98
N GLY A 52 -9.34 25.47 -2.08
CA GLY A 52 -10.28 25.90 -3.12
C GLY A 52 -9.67 26.26 -4.49
N LYS A 53 -8.34 26.16 -4.67
CA LYS A 53 -7.73 26.42 -5.98
C LYS A 53 -7.92 25.21 -6.88
N GLU A 54 -8.46 25.41 -8.07
CA GLU A 54 -8.77 24.38 -9.09
C GLU A 54 -7.60 23.40 -9.32
N ARG A 55 -6.37 23.91 -9.34
CA ARG A 55 -5.15 23.11 -9.48
C ARG A 55 -4.85 22.17 -8.29
N LEU A 56 -5.26 22.54 -7.08
CA LEU A 56 -5.15 21.68 -5.89
C LEU A 56 -6.20 20.58 -5.90
N ILE A 57 -7.40 20.87 -6.43
CA ILE A 57 -8.45 19.87 -6.63
C ILE A 57 -7.96 18.81 -7.62
N GLU A 58 -7.41 19.21 -8.76
CA GLU A 58 -6.83 18.27 -9.74
C GLU A 58 -5.71 17.40 -9.14
N LEU A 59 -4.86 17.99 -8.30
CA LEU A 59 -3.78 17.25 -7.63
C LEU A 59 -4.34 16.25 -6.63
N ARG A 60 -5.33 16.65 -5.83
CA ARG A 60 -6.05 15.77 -4.92
C ARG A 60 -6.69 14.60 -5.67
N ASP A 61 -7.39 14.86 -6.76
CA ASP A 61 -8.05 13.83 -7.55
C ASP A 61 -7.05 12.82 -8.15
N LYS A 62 -5.90 13.30 -8.61
CA LYS A 62 -4.79 12.43 -9.06
C LYS A 62 -4.25 11.55 -7.95
N VAL A 63 -4.12 12.06 -6.73
CA VAL A 63 -3.71 11.27 -5.57
C VAL A 63 -4.75 10.21 -5.25
N LEU A 64 -6.03 10.59 -5.21
CA LEU A 64 -7.14 9.67 -4.94
C LEU A 64 -7.22 8.54 -5.97
N GLU A 65 -7.07 8.86 -7.25
CA GLU A 65 -7.11 7.84 -8.30
C GLU A 65 -5.93 6.88 -8.20
N SER A 66 -4.73 7.41 -7.97
CA SER A 66 -3.54 6.57 -7.74
C SER A 66 -3.70 5.65 -6.52
N ASP A 67 -4.40 6.10 -5.48
CA ASP A 67 -4.62 5.31 -4.27
C ASP A 67 -5.63 4.19 -4.47
N LYS A 68 -6.68 4.42 -5.26
CA LYS A 68 -7.63 3.38 -5.66
C LYS A 68 -6.91 2.27 -6.43
N GLU A 69 -6.08 2.63 -7.41
CA GLU A 69 -5.32 1.65 -8.19
C GLU A 69 -4.38 0.83 -7.29
N LEU A 70 -3.67 1.50 -6.38
CA LEU A 70 -2.75 0.86 -5.45
C LEU A 70 -3.51 -0.10 -4.50
N ALA A 71 -4.67 0.31 -3.99
CA ALA A 71 -5.51 -0.51 -3.12
C ALA A 71 -6.02 -1.78 -3.82
N ILE A 72 -6.48 -1.66 -5.07
CA ILE A 72 -6.91 -2.82 -5.88
C ILE A 72 -5.76 -3.80 -6.06
N ARG A 73 -4.57 -3.31 -6.41
CA ARG A 73 -3.37 -4.14 -6.59
C ARG A 73 -2.97 -4.86 -5.30
N PHE A 74 -2.98 -4.14 -4.18
CA PHE A 74 -2.69 -4.75 -2.88
C PHE A 74 -3.69 -5.83 -2.49
N SER A 75 -4.98 -5.58 -2.69
CA SER A 75 -6.04 -6.54 -2.38
C SER A 75 -5.82 -7.86 -3.15
N SER A 76 -5.54 -7.75 -4.45
CA SER A 76 -5.27 -8.90 -5.32
C SER A 76 -4.04 -9.71 -4.87
N GLU A 77 -2.93 -9.06 -4.53
CA GLU A 77 -1.73 -9.76 -4.05
C GLU A 77 -1.93 -10.39 -2.67
N MET A 78 -2.69 -9.74 -1.78
CA MET A 78 -3.06 -10.31 -0.48
C MET A 78 -3.90 -11.58 -0.63
N ASP A 79 -4.85 -11.61 -1.56
CA ASP A 79 -5.63 -12.81 -1.87
C ASP A 79 -4.76 -13.93 -2.44
N SER A 80 -3.83 -13.59 -3.34
CA SER A 80 -2.83 -14.52 -3.88
C SER A 80 -1.96 -15.13 -2.77
N LEU A 81 -1.44 -14.29 -1.86
CA LEU A 81 -0.67 -14.73 -0.69
C LEU A 81 -1.49 -15.61 0.24
N ARG A 82 -2.73 -15.24 0.53
CA ARG A 82 -3.64 -16.04 1.35
C ARG A 82 -3.87 -17.42 0.75
N CYS A 83 -4.04 -17.52 -0.56
CA CYS A 83 -4.16 -18.78 -1.27
C CYS A 83 -2.87 -19.62 -1.17
N LYS A 84 -1.69 -19.01 -1.34
CA LYS A 84 -0.40 -19.69 -1.18
C LYS A 84 -0.20 -20.22 0.24
N LEU A 85 -0.50 -19.40 1.26
CA LEU A 85 -0.42 -19.80 2.67
C LEU A 85 -1.34 -20.97 3.00
N LYS A 86 -2.57 -21.00 2.46
CA LYS A 86 -3.48 -22.15 2.59
C LYS A 86 -2.87 -23.43 2.02
N LYS A 87 -2.18 -23.35 0.87
CA LYS A 87 -1.49 -24.51 0.27
C LYS A 87 -0.33 -24.99 1.15
N VAL A 88 0.49 -24.08 1.66
CA VAL A 88 1.58 -24.41 2.60
C VAL A 88 1.04 -25.06 3.87
N ALA A 89 -0.04 -24.54 4.45
CA ALA A 89 -0.68 -25.12 5.63
C ALA A 89 -1.17 -26.56 5.37
N LYS A 90 -1.83 -26.81 4.23
CA LYS A 90 -2.23 -28.16 3.81
C LYS A 90 -1.03 -29.10 3.66
N GLY A 91 0.05 -28.62 3.04
CA GLY A 91 1.30 -29.38 2.91
C GLY A 91 1.91 -29.73 4.27
N SER A 92 1.94 -28.79 5.22
CA SER A 92 2.41 -29.02 6.59
C SER A 92 1.57 -30.07 7.32
N THR A 93 0.24 -30.01 7.20
CA THR A 93 -0.65 -31.03 7.77
C THR A 93 -0.41 -32.41 7.16
N ALA A 94 -0.24 -32.49 5.83
CA ALA A 94 0.07 -33.75 5.15
C ALA A 94 1.41 -34.33 5.63
N LEU A 95 2.47 -33.51 5.72
CA LEU A 95 3.78 -33.94 6.24
C LEU A 95 3.68 -34.49 7.66
N LYS A 96 2.93 -33.81 8.55
CA LYS A 96 2.67 -34.33 9.91
C LYS A 96 1.99 -35.69 9.88
N ALA A 97 0.95 -35.86 9.05
CA ALA A 97 0.25 -37.14 8.92
C ALA A 97 1.15 -38.27 8.39
N TYR A 98 2.04 -37.98 7.45
CA TYR A 98 3.03 -38.94 6.96
C TYR A 98 4.08 -39.30 8.03
N SER A 99 4.67 -38.30 8.70
CA SER A 99 5.66 -38.53 9.77
C SER A 99 5.07 -39.31 10.97
N GLY A 100 3.79 -39.11 11.29
CA GLY A 100 3.09 -39.86 12.35
C GLY A 100 2.77 -41.32 11.98
N ARG A 101 2.85 -41.71 10.71
CA ARG A 101 2.71 -43.11 10.25
C ARG A 101 4.02 -43.90 10.25
N ILE A 102 5.18 -43.22 10.27
CA ILE A 102 6.50 -43.87 10.28
C ILE A 102 6.91 -44.30 11.70
N ASN A 103 6.32 -43.68 12.74
CA ASN A 103 6.63 -43.94 14.15
C ASN A 103 5.59 -44.83 14.88
N LYS A 104 4.81 -45.64 14.15
CA LYS A 104 3.90 -46.66 14.71
C LYS A 104 4.25 -48.01 14.12
#